data_AF-A0AA91EYX8-F1
#
_entry.id   AF-A0AA91EYX8-F1
#
_cell.length_a   1.000
_cell.length_b   1.000
_cell.length_c   1.000
_cell.angle_alpha   90.00
_cell.angle_beta   90.00
_cell.angle_gamma   90.00
#
_symmetry.space_group_name_H-M   'P 1'
#
loop_
_entity.id
_entity.type
_entity.pdbx_description
1 polymer ?
#
loop_
_entity_poly.entity_id
_entity_poly.type
_entity_poly.pdbx_seq_one_letter_code
_entity_poly.pdbx_strand_id
1 'polypeptide(L)'
;MTCRMCSAHIELKLNSIDGVRASVDFPTATATIDADTTVAVAELCGAITDAGYHGELRSERARTAEDVQIAGGAIGRVASLTRFLSRGRRKPALHQI
;
A
#
# COMPACT_ATOMS: atom_id res chain seq x y z
N MET A 1 11.31 4.66 -5.24
CA MET A 1 11.84 4.37 -3.88
C MET A 1 13.37 4.24 -3.91
N THR A 2 14.09 4.23 -2.77
CA THR A 2 15.57 4.16 -2.78
C THR A 2 16.19 3.21 -1.74
N CYS A 3 15.43 2.65 -0.78
CA CYS A 3 16.02 1.85 0.29
C CYS A 3 15.12 0.72 0.81
N ARG A 4 15.71 -0.41 1.26
CA ARG A 4 15.00 -1.55 1.85
C ARG A 4 14.30 -1.20 3.16
N MET A 5 14.85 -0.29 3.95
CA MET A 5 14.16 0.23 5.15
C MET A 5 12.90 1.03 4.78
N CYS A 6 12.91 1.69 3.63
CA CYS A 6 11.81 2.50 3.15
C CYS A 6 10.62 1.61 2.76
N SER A 7 10.88 0.51 2.04
CA SER A 7 9.84 -0.47 1.71
C SER A 7 9.29 -1.16 2.95
N ALA A 8 10.17 -1.58 3.88
CA ALA A 8 9.75 -2.20 5.13
C ALA A 8 8.85 -1.27 5.98
N HIS A 9 9.13 0.04 5.99
CA HIS A 9 8.29 1.01 6.70
C HIS A 9 6.88 1.13 6.07
N ILE A 10 6.78 1.12 4.75
CA ILE A 10 5.46 1.11 4.06
C ILE A 10 4.73 -0.20 4.32
N GLU A 11 5.43 -1.33 4.20
CA GLU A 11 4.87 -2.65 4.42
C GLU A 11 4.30 -2.79 5.84
N LEU A 12 5.04 -2.32 6.85
CA LEU A 12 4.58 -2.30 8.24
C LEU A 12 3.33 -1.43 8.41
N LYS A 13 3.30 -0.25 7.78
CA LYS A 13 2.16 0.67 7.84
C LYS A 13 0.90 0.09 7.19
N LEU A 14 1.04 -0.57 6.04
CA LEU A 14 -0.08 -1.20 5.34
C LEU A 14 -0.61 -2.43 6.10
N ASN A 15 0.28 -3.28 6.60
CA ASN A 15 -0.09 -4.45 7.41
C ASN A 15 -0.62 -4.10 8.82
N SER A 16 -0.58 -2.82 9.21
CA SER A 16 -1.22 -2.35 10.44
C SER A 16 -2.72 -2.09 10.27
N ILE A 17 -3.25 -2.15 9.04
CA ILE A 17 -4.68 -2.01 8.75
C ILE A 17 -5.31 -3.40 8.87
N ASP A 18 -6.41 -3.50 9.63
CA ASP A 18 -7.14 -4.76 9.77
C ASP A 18 -7.68 -5.25 8.42
N GLY A 19 -7.52 -6.55 8.15
CA GLY A 19 -7.94 -7.14 6.88
C GLY A 19 -7.04 -6.78 5.69
N VAL A 20 -5.82 -6.29 5.94
CA VAL A 20 -4.82 -5.98 4.90
C VAL A 20 -3.57 -6.84 5.08
N ARG A 21 -3.15 -7.47 3.98
CA ARG A 21 -1.85 -8.12 3.84
C ARG A 21 -1.10 -7.50 2.66
N ALA A 22 -0.03 -6.78 2.96
CA ALA A 22 0.76 -6.07 1.97
C ALA A 22 2.21 -6.60 1.91
N SER A 23 2.78 -6.56 0.72
CA SER A 23 4.20 -6.80 0.44
C SER A 23 4.72 -5.70 -0.48
N VAL A 24 5.92 -5.21 -0.22
CA VAL A 24 6.48 -4.07 -0.97
C VAL A 24 7.82 -4.42 -1.59
N ASP A 25 7.90 -4.29 -2.91
CA ASP A 25 9.11 -4.47 -3.69
C ASP A 25 9.79 -3.12 -3.97
N PHE A 26 10.94 -2.88 -3.33
CA PHE A 26 11.64 -1.60 -3.41
C PHE A 26 12.35 -1.29 -4.75
N PRO A 27 12.91 -2.27 -5.51
CA PRO A 27 13.51 -2.01 -6.82
C PRO A 27 12.48 -1.57 -7.84
N THR A 28 11.29 -2.19 -7.86
CA THR A 28 10.20 -1.81 -8.78
C THR A 28 9.31 -0.70 -8.21
N ALA A 29 9.48 -0.35 -6.93
CA ALA A 29 8.61 0.58 -6.21
C ALA A 29 7.13 0.19 -6.30
N THR A 30 6.86 -1.11 -6.16
CA THR A 30 5.53 -1.70 -6.27
C THR A 30 5.09 -2.26 -4.94
N ALA A 31 3.87 -1.95 -4.50
CA ALA A 31 3.23 -2.63 -3.38
C ALA A 31 2.13 -3.55 -3.90
N THR A 32 2.15 -4.81 -3.50
CA THR A 32 1.05 -5.76 -3.71
C THR A 32 0.28 -5.87 -2.41
N ILE A 33 -1.03 -5.64 -2.48
CA ILE A 33 -1.90 -5.51 -1.33
C ILE A 33 -3.08 -6.44 -1.54
N ASP A 34 -3.18 -7.43 -0.68
CA ASP A 34 -4.37 -8.26 -0.52
C ASP A 34 -5.21 -7.63 0.60
N ALA A 35 -6.41 -7.17 0.27
CA ALA A 35 -7.25 -6.49 1.25
C ALA A 35 -8.71 -6.90 1.11
N ASP A 36 -9.39 -7.01 2.25
CA ASP A 36 -10.83 -7.29 2.33
C ASP A 36 -11.64 -6.22 1.59
N THR A 37 -12.86 -6.59 1.15
CA THR A 37 -13.78 -5.68 0.46
C THR A 37 -14.21 -4.47 1.32
N THR A 38 -14.04 -4.57 2.64
CA THR A 38 -14.34 -3.51 3.61
C THR A 38 -13.29 -2.41 3.64
N VAL A 39 -12.07 -2.68 3.16
CA VAL A 39 -10.95 -1.73 3.17
C VAL A 39 -11.04 -0.82 1.94
N ALA A 40 -11.17 0.48 2.19
CA ALA A 40 -11.20 1.47 1.14
C ALA A 40 -9.80 1.72 0.55
N VAL A 41 -9.74 1.96 -0.75
CA VAL A 41 -8.49 2.34 -1.44
C VAL A 41 -7.91 3.65 -0.86
N ALA A 42 -8.77 4.55 -0.40
CA ALA A 42 -8.37 5.79 0.25
C ALA A 42 -7.59 5.54 1.55
N GLU A 43 -7.96 4.53 2.35
CA GLU A 43 -7.25 4.14 3.56
C GLU A 43 -5.84 3.64 3.24
N LEU A 44 -5.72 2.76 2.22
CA LEU A 44 -4.43 2.25 1.74
C LEU A 44 -3.52 3.39 1.25
N CYS A 45 -4.06 4.31 0.44
CA CYS A 45 -3.32 5.48 -0.04
C CYS A 45 -2.95 6.43 1.11
N GLY A 46 -3.82 6.58 2.11
CA GLY A 46 -3.58 7.35 3.32
C GLY A 46 -2.40 6.80 4.12
N ALA A 47 -2.32 5.47 4.32
CA ALA A 47 -1.21 4.83 5.00
C ALA A 47 0.12 5.00 4.24
N ILE A 48 0.11 4.92 2.90
CA ILE A 48 1.29 5.18 2.06
C ILE A 48 1.72 6.65 2.17
N THR A 49 0.76 7.57 2.19
CA THR A 49 0.99 9.02 2.39
C THR A 49 1.56 9.31 3.77
N ASP A 50 1.05 8.66 4.81
CA ASP A 50 1.61 8.71 6.14
C ASP A 50 3.05 8.18 6.13
N ALA A 51 3.37 7.13 5.38
CA ALA A 51 4.76 6.68 5.23
C ALA A 51 5.68 7.66 4.47
N GLY A 52 5.13 8.76 3.91
CA GLY A 52 5.87 9.80 3.19
C GLY A 52 6.00 9.53 1.68
N TYR A 53 5.13 8.67 1.15
CA TYR A 53 5.11 8.29 -0.26
C TYR A 53 3.75 8.58 -0.87
N HIS A 54 3.71 8.73 -2.18
CA HIS A 54 2.47 8.74 -2.92
C HIS A 54 2.25 7.35 -3.51
N GLY A 55 1.08 6.77 -3.27
CA GLY A 55 0.66 5.49 -3.83
C GLY A 55 -0.49 5.72 -4.79
N GLU A 56 -0.34 5.30 -6.04
CA GLU A 56 -1.44 5.26 -6.99
C GLU A 56 -1.87 3.82 -7.20
N LEU A 57 -3.17 3.55 -7.03
CA LEU A 57 -3.72 2.23 -7.27
C LEU A 57 -3.64 1.89 -8.76
N ARG A 58 -2.80 0.91 -9.09
CA ARG A 58 -2.83 0.19 -10.35
C ARG A 58 -3.70 -1.05 -10.15
N SER A 59 -5.00 -0.90 -10.36
CA SER A 59 -5.89 -2.06 -10.44
C SER A 59 -5.50 -2.90 -11.65
N GLU A 60 -5.04 -4.13 -11.43
CA GLU A 60 -4.80 -5.10 -12.49
C GLU A 60 -6.08 -5.31 -13.27
N ARG A 61 -6.11 -4.83 -14.52
CA ARG A 61 -7.04 -5.35 -15.49
C ARG A 61 -6.26 -5.95 -16.64
N ALA A 62 -5.82 -7.19 -16.45
CA ALA A 62 -5.72 -8.22 -17.49
C ALA A 62 -5.68 -9.60 -16.83
N ARG A 63 -6.77 -10.36 -17.01
CA ARG A 63 -6.79 -11.81 -16.83
C ARG A 63 -5.64 -12.42 -17.64
N THR A 64 -4.78 -13.22 -17.01
CA THR A 64 -4.22 -14.38 -17.71
C THR A 64 -5.06 -15.58 -17.30
N ALA A 65 -5.53 -16.33 -18.29
CA ALA A 65 -6.53 -17.37 -18.15
C ALA A 65 -5.98 -18.60 -17.42
N GLU A 66 -6.05 -18.61 -16.09
CA GLU A 66 -6.21 -19.80 -15.23
C GLU A 66 -6.02 -19.37 -13.78
N ASP A 67 -7.05 -18.74 -13.21
CA ASP A 67 -7.30 -18.97 -11.78
C ASP A 67 -8.79 -18.87 -11.51
N VAL A 68 -9.27 -19.92 -10.86
CA VAL A 68 -10.67 -20.25 -10.71
C VAL A 68 -11.30 -19.33 -9.68
N GLN A 69 -12.51 -18.88 -10.01
CA GLN A 69 -13.41 -18.16 -9.11
C GLN A 69 -13.53 -18.88 -7.76
N ILE A 70 -13.01 -18.28 -6.70
CA ILE A 70 -13.44 -18.60 -5.34
C ILE A 70 -14.23 -17.42 -4.81
N ALA A 71 -15.46 -17.72 -4.42
CA ALA A 71 -16.42 -16.80 -3.86
C ALA A 71 -15.88 -16.12 -2.59
N GLY A 72 -15.86 -14.79 -2.60
CA GLY A 72 -15.74 -13.92 -1.42
C GLY A 72 -14.35 -13.84 -0.81
N GLY A 73 -13.80 -12.62 -0.69
CA GLY A 73 -12.64 -12.41 0.16
C GLY A 73 -11.84 -11.15 -0.14
N ALA A 74 -10.78 -11.28 -0.92
CA ALA A 74 -9.76 -10.26 -1.01
C ALA A 74 -9.59 -9.72 -2.43
N ILE A 75 -9.51 -8.39 -2.54
CA ILE A 75 -9.19 -7.71 -3.80
C ILE A 75 -7.67 -7.54 -3.79
N GLY A 76 -6.98 -8.32 -4.64
CA GLY A 76 -5.58 -8.08 -4.98
C GLY A 76 -5.44 -6.72 -5.65
N ARG A 77 -4.65 -5.83 -5.06
CA ARG A 77 -4.44 -4.44 -5.46
C ARG A 77 -2.94 -4.19 -5.59
N VAL A 78 -2.53 -3.62 -6.73
CA VAL A 78 -1.14 -3.19 -6.92
C VAL A 78 -1.08 -1.68 -6.80
N ALA A 79 -0.08 -1.13 -6.10
CA ALA A 79 0.15 0.31 -6.01
C ALA A 79 1.56 0.68 -6.44
N SER A 80 1.68 1.69 -7.30
CA SER A 80 2.97 2.28 -7.68
C SER A 80 3.37 3.35 -6.64
N LEU A 81 4.62 3.30 -6.16
CA LEU A 81 5.10 4.12 -5.05
C LEU A 81 6.10 5.20 -5.51
N THR A 82 5.66 6.45 -5.50
CA THR A 82 6.51 7.60 -5.81
C THR A 82 6.88 8.34 -4.54
N ARG A 83 8.15 8.74 -4.38
CA ARG A 83 8.57 9.50 -3.18
C ARG A 83 7.91 10.88 -3.21
N PHE A 84 7.27 11.26 -2.12
CA PHE A 84 6.72 12.60 -1.98
C PHE A 84 7.87 13.57 -1.72
N LEU A 85 8.30 14.31 -2.76
CA LEU A 85 9.34 15.34 -2.67
C LEU A 85 8.78 16.63 -2.05
N SER A 86 8.25 16.52 -0.84
CA SER A 86 7.77 17.68 -0.11
C SER A 86 8.89 18.27 0.72
N ARG A 87 9.34 19.45 0.31
CA ARG A 87 10.12 20.35 1.15
C ARG A 87 9.34 20.57 2.46
N GLY A 88 9.81 19.96 3.55
CA GLY A 88 9.44 20.27 4.93
C GLY A 88 7.95 20.25 5.29
N ARG A 89 7.39 19.10 5.65
CA ARG A 89 6.32 19.04 6.65
C ARG A 89 6.69 18.06 7.75
N ARG A 90 7.00 18.61 8.93
CA ARG A 90 7.01 17.84 10.18
C ARG A 90 5.60 17.29 10.36
N LYS A 91 5.45 15.97 10.41
CA LYS A 91 4.23 15.38 10.97
C LYS A 91 4.08 15.88 12.40
N PRO A 92 2.93 16.44 12.82
CA PRO A 92 2.66 16.55 14.23
C PRO A 92 2.53 15.10 14.74
N ALA A 93 3.40 14.73 15.66
CA ALA A 93 3.26 13.50 16.40
C ALA A 93 1.93 13.57 17.17
N LEU A 94 0.91 12.84 16.72
CA LEU A 94 -0.18 12.45 17.61
C LEU A 94 0.39 11.40 18.56
N HIS A 95 1.02 11.88 19.63
CA HIS A 95 1.09 11.17 20.91
C HIS A 95 0.06 11.88 21.80
N GLN A 96 -1.15 11.35 21.83
CA GLN A 96 -2.08 11.60 22.93
C GLN A 96 -2.04 10.37 23.83
N ILE A 97 -1.19 10.42 24.85
CA ILE A 97 -1.45 10.17 26.28
C ILE A 97 -0.16 10.41 27.08
#